data_AF-A0A9P6BBU9-F1
#
_entry.id   AF-A0A9P6BBU9-F1
#
_cell.length_a   1.000
_cell.length_b   1.000
_cell.length_c   1.000
_cell.angle_alpha   90.00
_cell.angle_beta   90.00
_cell.angle_gamma   90.00
#
_symmetry.space_group_name_H-M   'P 1'
#
loop_
_entity.id
_entity.type
_entity.pdbx_description
1 polymer ?
#
loop_
_entity_poly.entity_id
_entity_poly.type
_entity_poly.pdbx_seq_one_letter_code
_entity_poly.pdbx_strand_id
1 'polypeptide(L)' 'PTSPYLSNPGLWSSVHSMVSYVSPVGALDDVLLVAVPKLAWEDNQMQILDTLRSASGVMRVDVQEPRQRSKRRGGEL' A
#
# COMPACT_ATOMS: atom_id res chain seq x y z
N PRO A 1 -5.11 -20.23 5.27
CA PRO A 1 -5.94 -19.06 4.88
C PRO A 1 -5.37 -18.41 3.61
N THR A 2 -6.01 -18.62 2.47
CA THR A 2 -5.61 -18.02 1.18
C THR A 2 -6.46 -16.77 0.98
N SER A 3 -5.83 -15.60 0.92
CA SER A 3 -6.52 -14.32 0.80
C SER A 3 -7.09 -14.13 -0.62
N PRO A 4 -8.34 -13.65 -0.79
CA PRO A 4 -8.93 -13.46 -2.12
C PRO A 4 -8.18 -12.41 -2.96
N TYR A 5 -7.47 -11.49 -2.29
CA TYR A 5 -6.68 -10.44 -2.94
C TYR A 5 -5.44 -10.97 -3.66
N LEU A 6 -4.94 -12.16 -3.28
CA LEU A 6 -3.80 -12.80 -3.96
C LEU A 6 -4.21 -13.35 -5.33
N SER A 7 -5.39 -13.96 -5.40
CA SER A 7 -5.93 -14.52 -6.65
C SER A 7 -6.50 -13.44 -7.57
N ASN A 8 -7.09 -12.39 -7.00
CA ASN A 8 -7.66 -11.28 -7.75
C ASN A 8 -7.32 -9.93 -7.09
N PRO A 9 -6.18 -9.32 -7.47
CA PRO A 9 -5.75 -8.05 -6.91
C PRO A 9 -6.68 -6.87 -7.22
N GLY A 10 -7.54 -6.97 -8.24
CA GLY A 10 -8.53 -5.93 -8.57
C GLY A 10 -9.58 -5.72 -7.48
N LEU A 11 -9.74 -6.67 -6.56
CA LEU A 11 -10.67 -6.57 -5.43
C LEU A 11 -10.30 -5.45 -4.44
N TRP A 12 -9.06 -4.97 -4.42
CA TRP A 12 -8.65 -3.84 -3.57
C TRP A 12 -9.44 -2.57 -3.86
N SER A 13 -9.82 -2.33 -5.11
CA SER A 13 -10.66 -1.18 -5.48
C SER A 13 -12.08 -1.28 -4.93
N SER A 14 -12.56 -2.50 -4.65
CA SER A 14 -13.85 -2.74 -3.97
C SER A 14 -13.76 -2.58 -2.45
N VAL A 15 -12.57 -2.73 -1.86
CA VAL A 15 -12.34 -2.50 -0.42
C VAL A 15 -12.33 -1.00 -0.13
N HIS A 16 -11.62 -0.22 -0.95
CA HIS A 16 -11.58 1.23 -0.80
C HIS A 16 -11.30 1.88 -2.15
N SER A 17 -12.10 2.87 -2.55
CA SER A 17 -12.02 3.51 -3.87
C SER A 17 -10.69 4.22 -4.15
N MET A 18 -10.04 4.72 -3.09
CA MET A 18 -8.72 5.37 -3.16
C MET A 18 -7.54 4.38 -3.14
N VAL A 19 -7.77 3.07 -2.98
CA VAL A 19 -6.72 2.06 -2.92
C VAL A 19 -6.59 1.41 -4.30
N SER A 20 -5.37 1.43 -4.82
CA SER A 20 -5.02 0.82 -6.10
C SER A 20 -3.95 -0.26 -5.87
N TYR A 21 -4.12 -1.42 -6.49
CA TYR A 21 -3.11 -2.45 -6.48
C TYR A 21 -1.91 -2.03 -7.34
N VAL A 22 -0.69 -2.25 -6.82
CA VAL A 22 0.55 -1.96 -7.53
C VAL A 22 1.19 -3.24 -8.04
N SER A 23 1.64 -4.11 -7.12
CA SER A 23 2.40 -5.32 -7.46
C SER A 23 2.53 -6.23 -6.22
N PRO A 24 2.95 -7.50 -6.38
CA PRO A 24 3.42 -8.29 -5.25
C PRO A 24 4.81 -7.83 -4.81
N VAL A 25 5.23 -8.18 -3.59
CA VAL A 25 6.53 -7.77 -3.04
C VAL A 25 7.59 -8.84 -3.29
N GLY A 26 8.28 -8.73 -4.44
CA GLY A 26 9.42 -9.59 -4.74
C GLY A 26 9.07 -11.08 -4.79
N ALA A 27 9.69 -11.87 -3.92
CA ALA A 27 9.45 -13.32 -3.77
C ALA A 27 8.47 -13.66 -2.63
N LEU A 28 7.79 -12.66 -2.07
CA LEU A 28 6.77 -12.87 -1.03
C LEU A 28 5.40 -13.01 -1.68
N ASP A 29 4.90 -14.24 -1.71
CA ASP A 29 3.64 -14.60 -2.37
C ASP A 29 2.41 -14.18 -1.56
N ASP A 30 2.58 -13.82 -0.30
CA ASP A 30 1.53 -13.42 0.64
C ASP A 30 1.50 -11.91 0.93
N VAL A 31 2.40 -11.13 0.32
CA VAL A 31 2.50 -9.69 0.53
C VAL A 31 2.22 -8.94 -0.77
N LEU A 32 1.25 -8.03 -0.69
CA LEU A 32 0.84 -7.16 -1.79
C LEU A 32 1.18 -5.70 -1.48
N LEU A 33 1.64 -4.99 -2.49
CA LEU A 33 1.82 -3.55 -2.45
C LEU A 33 0.60 -2.86 -3.05
N VAL A 34 0.04 -1.91 -2.30
CA VAL A 34 -1.05 -1.04 -2.74
C VAL A 34 -0.63 0.41 -2.61
N ALA A 35 -1.18 1.27 -3.46
CA ALA A 35 -0.92 2.70 -3.49
C ALA A 35 -2.21 3.48 -3.20
N VAL A 36 -2.03 4.61 -2.54
CA VAL A 36 -3.07 5.58 -2.22
C VAL A 36 -2.58 6.96 -2.66
N PRO A 37 -3.41 7.78 -3.33
CA PRO A 37 -3.07 9.17 -3.65
C PRO A 37 -2.71 9.96 -2.39
N LYS A 38 -1.63 10.75 -2.45
CA LYS A 38 -1.11 11.49 -1.29
C LYS A 38 -2.16 12.38 -0.61
N LEU A 39 -2.95 13.13 -1.40
CA LEU A 39 -4.02 13.99 -0.86
C LEU A 39 -5.07 13.17 -0.10
N ALA A 40 -5.51 12.05 -0.68
CA ALA A 40 -6.48 11.17 -0.02
C ALA A 40 -5.92 10.52 1.25
N TRP A 41 -4.62 10.23 1.26
CA TRP A 41 -3.92 9.71 2.43
C TRP A 41 -3.87 10.76 3.54
N GLU A 42 -3.47 11.99 3.25
CA GLU A 42 -3.40 13.08 4.24
C GLU A 42 -4.77 13.36 4.89
N ASP A 43 -5.85 13.30 4.11
CA ASP A 43 -7.20 13.59 4.60
C ASP A 43 -7.86 12.40 5.32
N ASN A 44 -7.59 11.16 4.89
CA ASN A 44 -8.38 9.98 5.29
C ASN A 44 -7.53 8.81 5.84
N GLN A 45 -6.28 9.06 6.23
CA GLN A 45 -5.33 8.02 6.66
C GLN A 45 -5.93 6.98 7.60
N MET A 46 -6.58 7.42 8.68
CA MET A 46 -7.14 6.50 9.68
C MET A 46 -8.26 5.63 9.11
N GLN A 47 -9.16 6.21 8.32
CA GLN A 47 -10.26 5.49 7.70
C GLN A 47 -9.73 4.44 6.71
N ILE A 48 -8.74 4.81 5.90
CA ILE A 48 -8.11 3.90 4.93
C ILE A 48 -7.44 2.73 5.66
N LEU A 49 -6.67 3.01 6.71
CA LEU A 49 -6.00 1.98 7.51
C LEU A 49 -6.99 1.04 8.22
N ASP A 50 -8.06 1.59 8.78
CA ASP A 50 -9.08 0.79 9.46
C ASP A 50 -9.83 -0.13 8.49
N THR A 51 -10.17 0.40 7.32
CA THR A 51 -10.81 -0.37 6.24
C THR A 51 -9.92 -1.51 5.75
N LEU A 52 -8.63 -1.24 5.54
CA LEU A 52 -7.66 -2.25 5.10
C LEU A 52 -7.42 -3.33 6.15
N ARG A 53 -7.35 -2.97 7.44
CA ARG A 53 -7.14 -3.93 8.54
C ARG A 53 -8.37 -4.78 8.81
N SER A 54 -9.56 -4.22 8.61
CA SER A 54 -10.84 -4.91 8.75
C SER A 54 -11.17 -5.80 7.54
N ALA A 55 -10.43 -5.67 6.44
CA ALA A 55 -10.66 -6.45 5.23
C ALA A 55 -10.35 -7.95 5.45
N SER A 56 -11.31 -8.80 5.10
CA SER A 56 -11.19 -10.25 5.27
C SER A 56 -10.00 -10.81 4.49
N GLY A 57 -9.13 -11.57 5.17
CA GLY A 57 -7.91 -12.13 4.57
C GLY A 57 -6.69 -11.20 4.63
N VAL A 58 -6.78 -10.05 5.31
CA VAL A 58 -5.63 -9.21 5.63
C VAL A 58 -5.15 -9.53 7.04
N MET A 59 -3.90 -9.94 7.17
CA MET A 59 -3.30 -10.23 8.48
C MET A 59 -2.60 -9.01 9.08
N ARG A 60 -1.97 -8.19 8.23
CA ARG A 60 -1.17 -7.04 8.65
C ARG A 60 -1.17 -5.97 7.55
N VAL A 61 -1.10 -4.71 7.98
CA VAL A 61 -0.94 -3.55 7.11
C VAL A 61 0.23 -2.72 7.62
N ASP A 62 1.26 -2.56 6.79
CA ASP A 62 2.42 -1.71 7.04
C ASP A 62 2.42 -0.52 6.08
N VAL A 63 2.65 0.68 6.61
CA VAL A 63 2.73 1.91 5.82
C VAL A 63 4.18 2.17 5.43
N GLN A 64 4.43 2.34 4.14
CA GLN A 64 5.74 2.73 3.61
C GLN A 64 5.66 4.15 3.07
N GLU A 65 6.31 5.09 3.76
CA GLU A 65 6.45 6.45 3.24
C GLU A 65 7.66 6.53 2.31
N PRO A 66 7.50 7.01 1.06
CA PRO A 66 8.62 7.17 0.14
C PRO A 66 9.64 8.15 0.73
N ARG A 67 10.79 7.63 1.15
CA ARG A 67 11.90 8.48 1.62
C ARG A 67 12.51 9.20 0.43
N GLN A 68 12.29 10.51 0.33
CA GLN A 68 12.95 11.34 -0.65
C GLN A 68 14.46 11.28 -0.40
N ARG A 69 15.22 10.75 -1.37
CA ARG A 69 16.68 10.73 -1.30
C ARG A 69 17.18 12.18 -1.28
N SER A 70 17.83 12.59 -0.18
CA SER A 70 18.56 13.85 -0.15
C SER A 70 19.57 13.84 -1.29
N LYS A 71 19.45 14.79 -2.22
CA LYS A 71 20.44 14.96 -3.29
C LYS A 71 21.79 15.16 -2.59
N ARG A 72 22.76 14.27 -2.82
CA ARG A 72 24.12 14.45 -2.31
C ARG A 72 24.62 15.76 -2.92
N ARG A 73 24.68 16.84 -2.14
CA ARG A 73 25.38 18.06 -2.52
C ARG A 73 26.86 17.74 -2.39
N GLY A 74 27.43 17.16 -3.43
CA GLY A 74 28.87 16.95 -3.59
C GLY A 74 29.30 17.62 -4.87
N GLY A 75 29.26 18.95 -4.87
CA GLY A 75 29.98 19.76 -5.84
C GLY A 75 31.30 20.20 -5.21
N GLU A 76 32.37 20.08 -6.00
CA GLU A 76 33.68 20.75 -5.93
C GLU A 76 34.61 20.39 -4.77
N LEU A 77 35.66 19.61 -5.09
CA LEU A 77 37.07 20.05 -5.17
C LEU A 77 37.80 19.19 -6.23
#